data_AF-A0A2T4RYB3-F1
#
_entry.id   AF-A0A2T4RYB3-F1
#
_cell.length_a   1.000
_cell.length_b   1.000
_cell.length_c   1.000
_cell.angle_alpha   90.00
_cell.angle_beta   90.00
_cell.angle_gamma   90.00
#
_symmetry.space_group_name_H-M   'P 1'
#
loop_
_entity.id
_entity.type
_entity.pdbx_description
1 polymer ?
#
loop_
_entity_poly.entity_id
_entity_poly.type
_entity_poly.pdbx_seq_one_letter_code
_entity_poly.pdbx_strand_id
1 'polypeptide(L)'
;SPSIYVAFDVKVSKGVVDEDARVIIWTTTPWTLPSNVAITVHPELKYGQYKVNGEKYVVGTDLVEEVAEALDWDKDAIELEKTFTGKELEYVETQHPFVDRVSLVINGSHVTTDAGTGAVHTAPGHGDDDYTVGQQ
;
A
#
# COMPACT_ATOMS: atom_id res chain seq x y z
N SER A 1 0.84 18.49 -8.82
CA SER A 1 0.44 17.37 -9.70
C SER A 1 -0.73 16.64 -9.06
N PRO A 2 -1.70 16.10 -9.82
CA PRO A 2 -2.77 15.31 -9.23
C PRO A 2 -2.18 14.03 -8.63
N SER A 3 -2.38 13.82 -7.33
CA SER A 3 -2.14 12.54 -6.68
C SER A 3 -3.40 11.69 -6.67
N ILE A 4 -3.23 10.37 -6.69
CA ILE A 4 -4.33 9.42 -6.55
C ILE A 4 -4.01 8.38 -5.49
N TYR A 5 -5.08 7.83 -4.92
CA TYR A 5 -5.05 6.67 -4.05
C TYR A 5 -5.65 5.49 -4.80
N VAL A 6 -5.02 4.32 -4.70
CA VAL A 6 -5.46 3.13 -5.43
C VAL A 6 -5.40 1.92 -4.52
N ALA A 7 -6.49 1.18 -4.45
CA ALA A 7 -6.58 -0.04 -3.67
C ALA A 7 -6.15 -1.26 -4.51
N PHE A 8 -5.30 -2.10 -3.93
CA PHE A 8 -4.85 -3.38 -4.50
C PHE A 8 -5.40 -4.52 -3.63
N ASP A 9 -6.20 -5.40 -4.22
CA ASP A 9 -6.78 -6.52 -3.48
C ASP A 9 -5.69 -7.51 -3.06
N VAL A 10 -5.70 -7.94 -1.80
CA VAL A 10 -4.79 -8.99 -1.33
C VAL A 10 -5.20 -10.32 -1.95
N LYS A 11 -4.22 -11.05 -2.48
CA LYS A 11 -4.42 -12.39 -3.06
C LYS A 11 -3.82 -13.50 -2.20
N VAL A 12 -2.65 -13.25 -1.61
CA VAL A 12 -1.99 -14.18 -0.67
C VAL A 12 -1.48 -13.37 0.51
N SER A 13 -2.11 -13.54 1.66
CA SER A 13 -1.88 -12.69 2.82
C SER A 13 -0.76 -13.14 3.75
N LYS A 14 -0.26 -14.37 3.57
CA LYS A 14 0.68 -15.05 4.48
C LYS A 14 0.21 -15.10 5.95
N GLY A 15 -1.09 -14.88 6.22
CA GLY A 15 -1.65 -14.78 7.56
C GLY A 15 -1.34 -13.47 8.30
N VAL A 16 -0.72 -12.49 7.63
CA VAL A 16 -0.37 -11.18 8.22
C VAL A 16 -1.57 -10.23 8.16
N VAL A 17 -2.22 -10.19 7.00
CA VAL A 17 -3.46 -9.47 6.73
C VAL A 17 -4.58 -10.45 6.42
N ASP A 18 -5.83 -9.98 6.39
CA ASP A 18 -6.93 -10.80 5.91
C ASP A 18 -6.92 -10.91 4.38
N GLU A 19 -7.46 -12.01 3.85
CA GLU A 19 -7.51 -12.26 2.41
C GLU A 19 -8.47 -11.31 1.67
N ASP A 20 -9.43 -10.70 2.39
CA ASP A 20 -10.37 -9.71 1.86
C ASP A 20 -9.89 -8.25 2.09
N ALA A 21 -8.67 -8.06 2.58
CA ALA A 21 -8.08 -6.75 2.76
C ALA A 21 -7.53 -6.17 1.45
N ARG A 22 -7.44 -4.84 1.38
CA ARG A 22 -6.85 -4.11 0.25
C ARG A 22 -5.71 -3.23 0.71
N VAL A 23 -4.59 -3.24 0.00
CA VAL A 23 -3.46 -2.32 0.25
C VAL A 23 -3.72 -1.04 -0.51
N ILE A 24 -3.75 0.10 0.19
CA ILE A 24 -3.91 1.40 -0.47
C ILE A 24 -2.52 1.97 -0.77
N ILE A 25 -2.24 2.20 -2.05
CA ILE A 25 -1.06 2.96 -2.47
C ILE A 25 -1.41 4.40 -2.77
N TRP A 26 -0.41 5.27 -2.66
CA TRP A 26 -0.48 6.65 -3.11
C TRP A 26 0.57 6.90 -4.21
N THR A 27 0.19 7.65 -5.25
CA THR A 27 1.14 8.08 -6.29
C THR A 27 0.80 9.45 -6.85
N THR A 28 1.84 10.23 -7.15
CA THR A 28 1.74 11.51 -7.88
C THR A 28 1.94 11.36 -9.39
N THR A 29 2.25 10.14 -9.85
CA THR A 29 2.48 9.80 -11.25
C THR A 29 1.50 8.70 -11.73
N PRO A 30 0.18 8.95 -11.76
CA PRO A 30 -0.82 7.95 -12.18
C PRO A 30 -0.51 7.20 -13.49
N TRP A 31 0.17 7.87 -14.43
CA TRP A 31 0.51 7.34 -15.74
C TRP A 31 1.52 6.18 -15.69
N THR A 32 2.30 6.02 -14.61
CA THR A 32 3.24 4.90 -14.44
C THR A 32 2.59 3.67 -13.80
N LEU A 33 1.37 3.80 -13.29
CA LEU A 33 0.66 2.73 -12.59
C LEU A 33 0.49 1.44 -13.43
N PRO A 34 0.16 1.47 -14.74
CA PRO A 34 0.11 0.25 -15.56
C PRO A 34 1.42 -0.54 -15.63
N SER A 35 2.56 0.11 -15.33
CA SER A 35 3.90 -0.50 -15.28
C SER A 35 4.26 -1.05 -13.90
N ASN A 36 3.34 -1.01 -12.94
CA ASN A 36 3.58 -1.52 -11.61
C ASN A 36 3.91 -3.02 -11.61
N VAL A 37 4.90 -3.39 -10.80
CA VAL A 37 5.33 -4.79 -10.59
C VAL A 37 5.41 -5.18 -9.12
N ALA A 38 5.40 -4.20 -8.21
CA ALA A 38 5.47 -4.42 -6.77
C ALA A 38 4.89 -3.25 -5.98
N ILE A 39 4.57 -3.45 -4.70
CA ILE A 39 4.23 -2.39 -3.76
C ILE A 39 5.37 -2.31 -2.76
N THR A 40 6.01 -1.15 -2.62
CA THR A 40 7.06 -0.95 -1.64
C THR A 40 6.50 -0.39 -0.34
N VAL A 41 6.92 -0.98 0.76
CA VAL A 41 6.65 -0.53 2.14
C VAL A 41 7.97 -0.41 2.90
N HIS A 42 8.03 0.46 3.90
CA HIS A 42 9.24 0.59 4.72
C HIS A 42 9.30 -0.54 5.77
N PRO A 43 10.42 -1.26 5.91
CA PRO A 43 10.48 -2.44 6.78
C PRO A 43 10.23 -2.12 8.27
N GLU A 44 10.66 -0.94 8.73
CA GLU A 44 10.54 -0.53 10.13
C GLU A 44 9.27 0.28 10.45
N LEU A 45 8.52 0.72 9.43
CA LEU A 45 7.27 1.45 9.67
C LEU A 45 6.16 0.49 10.10
N LYS A 46 5.20 1.03 10.84
CA LYS A 46 4.01 0.31 11.28
C LYS A 46 2.85 0.53 10.32
N TYR A 47 2.09 -0.53 10.11
CA TYR A 47 0.92 -0.57 9.26
C TYR A 47 -0.23 -1.17 10.05
N GLY A 48 -1.44 -0.71 9.74
CA GLY A 48 -2.68 -1.20 10.32
C GLY A 48 -3.61 -1.73 9.23
N GLN A 49 -4.33 -2.80 9.57
CA GLN A 49 -5.54 -3.18 8.85
C GLN A 49 -6.72 -2.51 9.53
N TYR A 50 -7.40 -1.64 8.78
CA TYR A 50 -8.54 -0.87 9.24
C TYR A 50 -9.80 -1.33 8.52
N LYS A 51 -10.86 -1.59 9.28
CA LYS A 51 -12.18 -1.82 8.74
C LYS A 51 -12.93 -0.50 8.66
N VAL A 52 -13.42 -0.17 7.46
CA VAL A 52 -14.15 1.06 7.16
C VAL A 52 -15.36 0.67 6.32
N ASN A 53 -16.56 0.98 6.80
CA ASN A 53 -17.82 0.66 6.10
C ASN A 53 -17.97 -0.81 5.67
N GLY A 54 -17.37 -1.74 6.43
CA GLY A 54 -17.42 -3.18 6.15
C GLY A 54 -16.34 -3.69 5.19
N GLU A 55 -15.48 -2.83 4.66
CA GLU A 55 -14.31 -3.20 3.86
C GLU A 55 -13.02 -3.00 4.66
N LYS A 56 -11.96 -3.72 4.28
CA LYS A 56 -10.68 -3.70 5.01
C LYS A 56 -9.56 -3.11 4.18
N TYR A 57 -8.81 -2.22 4.81
CA TYR A 57 -7.77 -1.43 4.16
C TYR A 57 -6.47 -1.46 4.95
N VAL A 58 -5.35 -1.61 4.25
CA VAL A 58 -4.01 -1.57 4.83
C VAL A 58 -3.37 -0.23 4.53
N VAL A 59 -2.99 0.47 5.60
CA VAL A 59 -2.42 1.83 5.56
C VAL A 59 -1.36 1.96 6.67
N GLY A 60 -0.34 2.80 6.47
CA GLY A 60 0.60 3.18 7.53
C GLY A 60 -0.13 3.80 8.72
N THR A 61 0.21 3.38 9.94
CA THR A 61 -0.53 3.79 11.15
C THR A 61 -0.55 5.28 11.36
N ASP A 62 0.56 5.95 11.00
CA ASP A 62 0.75 7.38 11.21
C ASP A 62 0.07 8.22 10.11
N LEU A 63 -0.42 7.57 9.05
CA LEU A 63 -1.03 8.21 7.88
C LEU A 63 -2.55 7.94 7.78
N VAL A 64 -3.13 7.17 8.69
CA VAL A 64 -4.55 6.79 8.63
C VAL A 64 -5.49 8.01 8.68
N GLU A 65 -5.15 9.03 9.47
CA GLU A 65 -5.99 10.23 9.58
C GLU A 65 -6.00 11.04 8.27
N GLU A 66 -4.84 11.19 7.63
CA GLU A 66 -4.71 11.87 6.33
C GLU A 66 -5.44 11.09 5.23
N VAL A 67 -5.27 9.77 5.22
CA VAL A 67 -5.93 8.88 4.25
C VAL A 67 -7.45 8.90 4.44
N ALA A 68 -7.93 8.90 5.69
CA ALA A 68 -9.34 9.01 5.99
C ALA A 68 -9.94 10.34 5.47
N GLU A 69 -9.24 11.45 5.65
CA GLU A 69 -9.67 12.74 5.12
C GLU A 69 -9.65 12.77 3.58
N ALA A 70 -8.59 12.24 2.96
CA ALA A 70 -8.45 12.22 1.51
C ALA A 70 -9.47 11.33 0.80
N LEU A 71 -9.91 10.24 1.45
CA LEU A 71 -10.88 9.27 0.93
C LEU A 71 -12.30 9.52 1.44
N ASP A 72 -12.54 10.59 2.19
CA ASP A 72 -13.82 10.93 2.81
C ASP A 72 -14.39 9.79 3.66
N TRP A 73 -13.50 9.12 4.41
CA TRP A 73 -13.89 8.10 5.38
C TRP A 73 -14.46 8.74 6.63
N ASP A 74 -15.56 8.20 7.11
CA ASP A 74 -16.11 8.55 8.43
C ASP A 74 -15.14 8.06 9.51
N LYS A 75 -14.53 9.00 10.23
CA LYS A 75 -13.54 8.73 11.29
C LYS A 75 -14.11 7.89 12.43
N ASP A 76 -15.41 7.99 12.70
CA ASP A 76 -16.09 7.21 13.74
C ASP A 76 -16.33 5.74 13.29
N ALA A 77 -16.27 5.48 11.98
CA ALA A 77 -16.44 4.14 11.39
C ALA A 77 -15.12 3.40 11.14
N ILE A 78 -13.96 4.02 11.46
CA ILE A 78 -12.64 3.41 11.31
C ILE A 78 -12.34 2.52 12.51
N GLU A 79 -12.28 1.21 12.29
CA GLU A 79 -11.92 0.22 13.31
C GLU A 79 -10.57 -0.40 12.99
N LEU A 80 -9.58 -0.25 13.88
CA LEU A 80 -8.29 -0.93 13.75
C LEU A 80 -8.40 -2.40 14.17
N GLU A 81 -8.23 -3.32 13.24
CA GLU A 81 -8.34 -4.77 13.49
C GLU A 81 -6.98 -5.41 13.82
N LYS A 82 -5.92 -5.01 13.11
CA LYS A 82 -4.57 -5.60 13.23
C LYS A 82 -3.47 -4.58 13.01
N THR A 83 -2.30 -4.83 13.59
CA THR A 83 -1.08 -4.04 13.35
C THR A 83 0.09 -4.96 13.05
N PHE A 84 1.00 -4.50 12.20
CA PHE A 84 2.20 -5.22 11.77
C PHE A 84 3.26 -4.23 11.27
N THR A 85 4.49 -4.70 11.13
CA THR A 85 5.58 -3.96 10.52
C THR A 85 5.59 -4.15 9.00
N GLY A 86 6.18 -3.20 8.26
CA GLY A 86 6.33 -3.36 6.80
C GLY A 86 7.17 -4.59 6.44
N LYS A 87 8.08 -5.01 7.32
CA LYS A 87 8.84 -6.25 7.17
C LYS A 87 7.95 -7.50 7.19
N GLU A 88 6.90 -7.50 8.02
CA GLU A 88 5.96 -8.64 8.06
C GLU A 88 5.11 -8.72 6.79
N LEU A 89 4.81 -7.57 6.17
CA LEU A 89 4.10 -7.49 4.88
C LEU A 89 4.92 -7.99 3.68
N GLU A 90 6.24 -8.14 3.81
CA GLU A 90 7.10 -8.56 2.70
C GLU A 90 6.61 -9.88 2.08
N TYR A 91 6.54 -9.93 0.75
CA TYR A 91 5.99 -11.04 -0.05
C TYR A 91 4.49 -11.31 0.10
N VAL A 92 3.71 -10.41 0.70
CA VAL A 92 2.25 -10.43 0.49
C VAL A 92 1.98 -10.22 -1.00
N GLU A 93 1.14 -11.06 -1.59
CA GLU A 93 0.76 -10.93 -2.99
C GLU A 93 -0.51 -10.09 -3.10
N THR A 94 -0.49 -9.11 -3.99
CA THR A 94 -1.66 -8.28 -4.31
C THR A 94 -2.01 -8.36 -5.79
N GLN A 95 -3.27 -8.15 -6.13
CA GLN A 95 -3.72 -8.07 -7.51
C GLN A 95 -3.66 -6.63 -8.00
N HIS A 96 -3.04 -6.42 -9.15
CA HIS A 96 -3.05 -5.13 -9.80
C HIS A 96 -4.48 -4.74 -10.24
N PRO A 97 -4.95 -3.51 -9.98
CA PRO A 97 -6.35 -3.11 -10.12
C PRO A 97 -6.87 -3.07 -11.57
N PHE A 98 -5.97 -2.93 -12.55
CA PHE A 98 -6.34 -2.76 -13.97
C PHE A 98 -5.74 -3.81 -14.91
N VAL A 99 -4.80 -4.61 -14.42
CA VAL A 99 -4.00 -5.53 -15.23
C VAL A 99 -4.03 -6.87 -14.51
N ASP A 100 -4.22 -7.95 -15.24
CA ASP A 100 -4.14 -9.29 -14.66
C ASP A 100 -2.69 -9.65 -14.33
N ARG A 101 -2.19 -9.11 -13.21
CA ARG A 101 -0.83 -9.23 -12.72
C ARG A 101 -0.82 -9.24 -11.20
N VAL A 102 0.01 -10.10 -10.64
CA VAL A 102 0.35 -10.08 -9.22
C VAL A 102 1.47 -9.07 -8.97
N SER A 103 1.26 -8.19 -8.00
CA SER A 103 2.24 -7.26 -7.47
C SER A 103 2.64 -7.70 -6.07
N LEU A 104 3.93 -8.00 -5.89
CA LEU A 104 4.48 -8.40 -4.60
C LEU A 104 4.69 -7.18 -3.70
N VAL A 105 4.42 -7.32 -2.42
CA VAL A 105 4.88 -6.33 -1.44
C VAL A 105 6.37 -6.57 -1.16
N ILE A 106 7.18 -5.53 -1.29
CA ILE A 106 8.62 -5.55 -1.07
C ILE A 106 9.04 -4.45 -0.09
N ASN A 107 10.23 -4.55 0.47
CA ASN A 107 10.74 -3.57 1.41
C ASN A 107 11.66 -2.54 0.75
N GLY A 108 11.50 -1.27 1.13
CA GLY A 108 12.37 -0.19 0.66
C GLY A 108 12.41 0.96 1.66
N SER A 109 13.62 1.43 1.97
CA SER A 109 13.84 2.49 2.96
C SER A 109 13.51 3.90 2.46
N HIS A 110 13.19 4.06 1.18
CA HIS A 110 12.80 5.34 0.58
C HIS A 110 11.35 5.74 0.92
N VAL A 111 10.54 4.79 1.40
CA VAL A 111 9.16 5.04 1.81
C VAL A 111 9.16 5.69 3.19
N THR A 112 8.55 6.87 3.30
CA THR A 112 8.46 7.63 4.55
C THR A 112 7.01 7.82 4.99
N THR A 113 6.84 8.38 6.18
CA THR A 113 5.54 8.80 6.73
C THR A 113 5.21 10.25 6.42
N ASP A 114 5.90 10.88 5.45
CA ASP A 114 5.73 12.32 5.21
C ASP A 114 4.49 12.65 4.36
N ALA A 115 4.02 11.70 3.54
CA ALA A 115 2.85 11.86 2.69
C ALA A 115 2.32 10.51 2.17
N GLY A 116 1.02 10.48 1.85
CA GLY A 116 0.39 9.37 1.14
C GLY A 116 -0.15 8.30 2.09
N THR A 117 0.19 7.03 1.88
CA THR A 117 -0.37 5.90 2.65
C THR A 117 0.70 5.08 3.38
N GLY A 118 1.98 5.39 3.18
CA GLY A 118 3.10 4.57 3.62
C GLY A 118 3.32 3.34 2.73
N ALA A 119 2.55 3.18 1.65
CA ALA A 119 2.76 2.18 0.62
C ALA A 119 2.80 2.86 -0.75
N VAL A 120 3.84 2.59 -1.54
CA VAL A 120 4.02 3.17 -2.87
C VAL A 120 4.06 2.06 -3.91
N HIS A 121 3.52 2.31 -5.07
CA HIS A 121 3.65 1.40 -6.19
C HIS A 121 5.08 1.50 -6.76
N THR A 122 5.65 0.40 -7.23
CA THR A 122 7.00 0.35 -7.81
C THR A 122 6.95 -0.01 -9.30
N ALA A 123 7.53 0.86 -10.12
CA ALA A 123 7.63 0.75 -11.57
C ALA A 123 9.09 0.98 -12.04
N PRO A 124 9.97 -0.06 -12.01
CA PRO A 124 11.43 0.06 -12.21
C PRO A 124 11.90 0.78 -13.48
N GLY A 125 11.07 0.82 -14.51
CA GLY A 125 11.39 1.55 -15.76
C GLY A 125 11.19 3.07 -15.68
N HIS A 126 10.72 3.62 -14.56
CA HIS A 126 10.22 4.99 -14.47
C HIS A 126 10.73 5.80 -13.25
N GLY A 127 11.65 5.26 -12.45
CA GLY A 127 12.27 5.95 -11.32
C GLY A 127 13.52 5.25 -10.79
N ASP A 128 14.49 6.03 -10.30
CA ASP A 128 15.78 5.49 -9.81
C ASP A 128 15.61 4.66 -8.53
N ASP A 129 14.74 5.09 -7.62
CA ASP A 129 14.40 4.33 -6.40
C ASP A 129 13.68 3.03 -6.74
N ASP A 130 12.75 3.08 -7.69
CA ASP A 130 12.02 1.90 -8.19
C ASP A 130 12.95 0.90 -8.88
N TYR A 131 13.92 1.39 -9.67
CA TYR A 131 14.95 0.56 -10.29
C TYR A 131 15.79 -0.12 -9.21
N THR A 132 16.24 0.63 -8.21
CA THR A 132 17.11 0.14 -7.12
C THR A 132 16.41 -0.95 -6.30
N VAL A 133 15.16 -0.73 -5.92
CA VAL A 133 14.40 -1.71 -5.13
C VAL A 133 13.98 -2.90 -5.99
N GLY A 134 13.68 -2.71 -7.28
CA GLY A 134 13.36 -3.80 -8.21
C GLY A 134 14.52 -4.71 -8.60
N GLN A 135 15.77 -4.39 -8.23
CA GLN A 135 16.95 -5.24 -8.44
C GLN A 135 17.27 -6.16 -7.26
N GLN A 136 16.62 -5.97 -6.11
CA GLN A 136 16.82 -6.77 -4.89
C GLN A 136 16.11 -8.12 -4.99
#